data_AF-A0A2V6LIP7-F1
#
_entry.id   AF-A0A2V6LIP7-F1
#
_cell.length_a   1.000
_cell.length_b   1.000
_cell.length_c   1.000
_cell.angle_alpha   90.00
_cell.angle_beta   90.00
_cell.angle_gamma   90.00
#
_symmetry.space_group_name_H-M   'P 1'
#
loop_
_entity.id
_entity.type
_entity.pdbx_description
1 polymer ?
#
loop_
_entity_poly.entity_id
_entity_poly.type
_entity_poly.pdbx_seq_one_letter_code
_entity_poly.pdbx_strand_id
1 'polypeptide(L)'
;INQHGDVVGFAGDPAFVEGNILHAFIWTKDNGIKVLKPLRGRVPEHVDSEAYGINEAQQVVGVSCDADQVDCRAVIWDHGVYPTDLNDLKGDYSAFLALAKDINNKGEITGRAFDPATGALIAYLAVP
;
A
#
# COMPACT_ATOMS: atom_id res chain seq x y z
N ILE A 1 4.25 -6.76 11.26
CA ILE A 1 4.23 -8.18 11.69
C ILE A 1 2.95 -8.37 12.48
N ASN A 2 2.15 -9.39 12.18
CA ASN A 2 0.91 -9.70 12.93
C ASN A 2 1.17 -10.76 14.03
N GLN A 3 0.16 -11.12 14.82
CA GLN A 3 0.28 -12.11 15.91
C GLN A 3 0.49 -13.53 15.41
N HIS A 4 0.14 -13.82 14.16
CA HIS A 4 0.44 -15.10 13.51
C HIS A 4 1.93 -15.23 13.13
N GLY A 5 2.70 -14.14 13.23
CA GLY A 5 4.10 -14.08 12.81
C GLY A 5 4.26 -13.84 11.31
N ASP A 6 3.20 -13.45 10.61
CA ASP A 6 3.30 -13.02 9.22
C ASP A 6 3.98 -11.65 9.16
N VAL A 7 4.90 -11.50 8.22
CA VAL A 7 5.74 -10.32 8.06
C VAL A 7 5.42 -9.67 6.73
N VAL A 8 5.24 -8.35 6.73
CA VAL A 8 5.16 -7.57 5.49
C VAL A 8 6.29 -6.56 5.44
N GLY A 9 6.64 -6.16 4.23
CA GLY A 9 7.65 -5.15 3.98
C GLY A 9 7.85 -4.98 2.48
N PHE A 10 9.02 -4.50 2.10
CA PHE A 10 9.40 -4.32 0.71
C PHE A 10 10.87 -4.65 0.50
N ALA A 11 11.23 -5.02 -0.72
CA ALA A 11 12.58 -5.34 -1.13
C ALA A 11 12.86 -4.74 -2.50
N GLY A 12 14.12 -4.40 -2.77
CA GLY A 12 14.53 -3.92 -4.09
C GLY A 12 14.27 -4.95 -5.18
N ASP A 13 13.79 -4.48 -6.33
CA ASP A 13 13.62 -5.34 -7.50
C ASP A 13 15.01 -5.77 -8.02
N PRO A 14 15.32 -7.08 -8.11
CA PRO A 14 16.59 -7.54 -8.64
C PRO A 14 16.81 -7.16 -10.12
N ALA A 15 15.76 -6.81 -10.87
CA ALA A 15 15.89 -6.25 -12.22
C ALA A 15 16.38 -4.79 -12.21
N PHE A 16 16.27 -4.08 -11.07
CA PHE A 16 16.66 -2.68 -10.89
C PHE A 16 17.69 -2.54 -9.77
N VAL A 17 18.91 -3.03 -10.03
CA VAL A 17 20.00 -3.14 -9.05
C VAL A 17 20.45 -1.82 -8.42
N GLU A 18 20.09 -0.68 -9.02
CA GLU A 18 20.31 0.65 -8.44
C GLU A 18 19.40 0.94 -7.24
N GLY A 19 18.36 0.12 -7.03
CA GLY A 19 17.44 0.23 -5.90
C GLY A 19 16.30 1.23 -6.12
N ASN A 20 16.09 1.68 -7.36
CA ASN A 20 15.09 2.70 -7.68
C ASN A 20 13.65 2.16 -7.68
N ILE A 21 13.47 0.83 -7.76
CA ILE A 21 12.16 0.17 -7.76
C ILE A 21 12.10 -0.83 -6.60
N LEU A 22 11.03 -0.72 -5.80
CA LEU A 22 10.73 -1.60 -4.67
C LEU A 22 9.48 -2.45 -4.97
N HIS A 23 9.49 -3.69 -4.47
CA HIS A 23 8.31 -4.54 -4.45
C HIS A 23 7.93 -4.92 -3.03
N ALA A 24 6.65 -4.74 -2.73
CA ALA A 24 6.06 -5.18 -1.49
C ALA A 24 6.07 -6.71 -1.41
N PHE A 25 6.15 -7.24 -0.20
CA PHE A 25 6.04 -8.66 0.04
C PHE A 25 5.27 -8.97 1.32
N ILE A 26 4.71 -10.17 1.35
CA ILE A 26 4.30 -10.86 2.56
C ILE A 26 5.11 -12.15 2.70
N TRP A 27 5.64 -12.40 3.89
CA TRP A 27 6.24 -13.66 4.28
C TRP A 27 5.34 -14.34 5.30
N THR A 28 5.09 -15.63 5.09
CA THR A 28 4.40 -16.49 6.05
C THR A 28 5.28 -17.71 6.32
N LYS A 29 5.18 -18.28 7.51
CA LYS A 29 5.95 -19.48 7.88
C LYS A 29 5.71 -20.64 6.90
N ASP A 30 4.48 -20.82 6.45
CA ASP A 30 4.07 -21.98 5.67
C ASP A 30 4.31 -21.81 4.15
N ASN A 31 4.36 -20.57 3.66
CA ASN A 31 4.46 -20.31 2.21
C ASN A 31 5.70 -19.51 1.79
N GLY A 32 6.54 -19.07 2.73
CA GLY A 32 7.68 -18.21 2.43
C GLY A 32 7.25 -16.82 1.92
N ILE A 33 8.16 -16.17 1.17
CA ILE A 33 7.96 -14.83 0.60
C ILE A 33 7.03 -14.92 -0.62
N LYS A 34 6.00 -14.08 -0.63
CA LYS A 34 5.16 -13.79 -1.79
C LYS A 34 5.23 -12.30 -2.10
N VAL A 35 5.41 -11.98 -3.38
CA VAL A 35 5.42 -10.59 -3.86
C VAL A 35 3.99 -10.06 -3.93
N LEU A 36 3.81 -8.83 -3.45
CA LEU A 36 2.61 -8.01 -3.62
C LEU A 36 2.93 -7.00 -4.72
N LYS A 37 2.15 -7.00 -5.79
CA LYS A 37 2.40 -6.19 -6.99
C LYS A 37 1.84 -4.77 -6.84
N PRO A 38 2.32 -3.79 -7.62
CA PRO A 38 1.72 -2.46 -7.70
C PRO A 38 0.31 -2.46 -8.33
N LEU A 39 -0.36 -1.31 -8.31
CA LEU A 39 -1.62 -1.08 -9.03
C LEU A 39 -1.44 -1.32 -10.54
N ARG A 40 -2.52 -1.77 -11.19
CA ARG A 40 -2.55 -2.11 -12.62
C ARG A 40 -3.46 -1.16 -13.38
N GLY A 41 -3.21 -0.98 -14.68
CA GLY A 41 -4.04 -0.14 -15.55
C GLY A 41 -3.86 1.37 -15.33
N ARG A 42 -2.72 1.78 -14.77
CA ARG A 42 -2.35 3.18 -14.56
C ARG A 42 -1.49 3.67 -15.74
N VAL A 43 -1.59 4.97 -16.06
CA VAL A 43 -0.75 5.63 -17.06
C VAL A 43 -0.29 6.97 -16.48
N PRO A 44 1.02 7.15 -16.14
CA PRO A 44 2.10 6.17 -16.21
C PRO A 44 1.86 4.89 -15.39
N GLU A 45 2.52 3.79 -15.78
CA GLU A 45 2.38 2.53 -15.06
C GLU A 45 2.97 2.63 -13.66
N HIS A 46 2.26 2.07 -12.68
CA HIS A 46 2.83 1.85 -11.37
C HIS A 46 3.78 0.67 -11.41
N VAL A 47 5.00 0.89 -10.95
CA VAL A 47 6.07 -0.11 -10.93
C VAL A 47 6.58 -0.38 -9.52
N ASP A 48 6.28 0.52 -8.59
CA ASP A 48 6.73 0.46 -7.21
C ASP A 48 5.58 0.10 -6.25
N SER A 49 5.89 -0.71 -5.25
CA SER A 49 4.98 -1.05 -4.16
C SER A 49 5.73 -1.24 -2.85
N GLU A 50 5.15 -0.73 -1.77
CA GLU A 50 5.65 -0.95 -0.42
C GLU A 50 4.50 -1.32 0.52
N ALA A 51 4.70 -2.36 1.33
CA ALA A 51 3.76 -2.75 2.38
C ALA A 51 4.21 -2.20 3.74
N TYR A 52 3.29 -1.58 4.47
CA TYR A 52 3.55 -0.90 5.75
C TYR A 52 2.80 -1.54 6.94
N GLY A 53 1.56 -1.97 6.74
CA GLY A 53 0.73 -2.54 7.80
C GLY A 53 0.10 -3.88 7.42
N ILE A 54 -0.16 -4.74 8.40
CA ILE A 54 -0.86 -6.02 8.24
C ILE A 54 -1.73 -6.29 9.46
N ASN A 55 -2.96 -6.76 9.26
CA ASN A 55 -3.85 -7.22 10.33
C ASN A 55 -3.90 -8.76 10.45
N GLU A 56 -4.62 -9.29 11.45
CA GLU A 56 -4.74 -10.76 11.64
C GLU A 56 -5.56 -11.46 10.55
N ALA A 57 -6.33 -10.73 9.76
CA ALA A 57 -7.00 -11.25 8.57
C ALA A 57 -6.06 -11.29 7.34
N GLN A 58 -4.75 -11.06 7.53
CA GLN A 58 -3.75 -10.99 6.46
C GLN A 58 -4.06 -9.94 5.38
N GLN A 59 -4.84 -8.91 5.72
CA GLN A 59 -4.99 -7.74 4.87
C GLN A 59 -3.77 -6.84 5.05
N VAL A 60 -3.19 -6.42 3.94
CA VAL A 60 -1.96 -5.63 3.92
C VAL A 60 -2.26 -4.26 3.36
N VAL A 61 -1.73 -3.21 3.97
CA VAL A 61 -1.86 -1.84 3.46
C VAL A 61 -0.49 -1.23 3.16
N GLY A 62 -0.48 -0.26 2.25
CA GLY A 62 0.76 0.39 1.87
C GLY A 62 0.60 1.47 0.81
N VAL A 63 1.57 1.52 -0.09
CA VAL A 63 1.60 2.45 -1.22
C VAL A 63 1.92 1.71 -2.51
N SER A 64 1.40 2.24 -3.61
CA SER A 64 1.88 1.92 -4.96
C SER A 64 2.16 3.20 -5.72
N CYS A 65 3.29 3.28 -6.44
CA CYS A 65 3.71 4.46 -7.18
C CYS A 65 4.16 4.15 -8.61
N ASP A 66 4.11 5.16 -9.47
CA ASP A 66 4.84 5.18 -10.73
C ASP A 66 6.36 5.30 -10.53
N ALA A 67 7.12 5.13 -11.61
CA ALA A 67 8.58 5.07 -11.57
C ALA A 67 9.22 6.37 -11.06
N ASP A 68 8.57 7.51 -11.33
CA ASP A 68 9.05 8.84 -10.93
C ASP A 68 8.55 9.27 -9.54
N GLN A 69 7.78 8.41 -8.86
CA GLN A 69 7.22 8.66 -7.51
C GLN A 69 6.31 9.90 -7.47
N VAL A 70 5.62 10.20 -8.57
CA VAL A 70 4.72 11.34 -8.74
C VAL A 70 3.26 10.93 -8.48
N ASP A 71 2.83 9.77 -8.98
CA ASP A 71 1.49 9.22 -8.75
C ASP A 71 1.56 8.10 -7.71
N CYS A 72 1.57 8.47 -6.43
CA CYS A 72 1.54 7.53 -5.31
C CYS A 72 0.13 7.39 -4.73
N ARG A 73 -0.33 6.15 -4.55
CA ARG A 73 -1.67 5.80 -4.08
C ARG A 73 -1.62 4.98 -2.81
N ALA A 74 -2.45 5.33 -1.84
CA ALA A 74 -2.72 4.46 -0.70
C ALA A 74 -3.48 3.23 -1.19
N VAL A 75 -3.01 2.04 -0.81
CA VAL A 75 -3.53 0.77 -1.32
C VAL A 75 -3.79 -0.26 -0.22
N ILE A 76 -4.66 -1.21 -0.53
CA ILE A 76 -4.88 -2.43 0.26
C ILE A 76 -4.74 -3.67 -0.63
N TRP A 77 -3.96 -4.65 -0.18
CA TRP A 77 -3.97 -6.02 -0.69
C TRP A 77 -4.83 -6.87 0.23
N ASP A 78 -5.99 -7.29 -0.27
CA ASP A 78 -6.94 -8.13 0.44
C ASP A 78 -6.91 -9.54 -0.16
N HIS A 79 -6.07 -10.42 0.40
CA HIS A 79 -5.86 -11.81 -0.02
C HIS A 79 -5.38 -12.03 -1.47
N GLY A 80 -5.10 -10.97 -2.23
CA GLY A 80 -4.66 -10.99 -3.62
C GLY A 80 -3.26 -10.42 -3.84
N VAL A 81 -2.66 -10.75 -4.99
CA VAL A 81 -1.34 -10.21 -5.39
C VAL A 81 -1.41 -8.75 -5.83
N TYR A 82 -2.55 -8.33 -6.38
CA TYR A 82 -2.77 -6.96 -6.83
C TYR A 82 -3.63 -6.19 -5.81
N PRO A 83 -3.34 -4.91 -5.57
CA PRO A 83 -4.07 -4.12 -4.60
C PRO A 83 -5.32 -3.48 -5.21
N THR A 84 -6.15 -2.97 -4.31
CA THR A 84 -7.20 -1.98 -4.59
C THR A 84 -6.69 -0.58 -4.20
N ASP A 85 -6.98 0.43 -5.02
CA ASP A 85 -6.73 1.84 -4.70
C ASP A 85 -7.75 2.31 -3.67
N LEU A 86 -7.30 2.76 -2.50
CA LEU A 86 -8.19 3.26 -1.45
C LEU A 86 -8.91 4.56 -1.87
N ASN A 87 -8.40 5.27 -2.88
CA ASN A 87 -9.09 6.44 -3.44
C ASN A 87 -10.36 6.06 -4.21
N ASP A 88 -10.51 4.82 -4.66
CA ASP A 88 -11.74 4.33 -5.29
C ASP A 88 -12.81 3.99 -4.24
N LEU A 89 -12.42 3.91 -2.95
CA LEU A 89 -13.28 3.52 -1.84
C LEU A 89 -13.62 4.69 -0.89
N LYS A 90 -13.00 5.86 -1.06
CA LYS A 90 -13.10 6.99 -0.11
C LYS A 90 -14.41 7.78 -0.15
N GLY A 91 -15.35 7.41 -1.03
CA GLY A 91 -16.60 8.13 -1.23
C GLY A 91 -16.39 9.61 -1.55
N ASP A 92 -17.10 10.48 -0.83
CA ASP A 92 -17.04 11.94 -1.00
C ASP A 92 -15.87 12.61 -0.26
N TYR A 93 -14.96 11.84 0.35
CA TYR A 93 -13.80 12.41 1.03
C TYR A 93 -12.89 13.13 0.02
N SER A 94 -12.74 14.45 0.16
CA SER A 94 -12.09 15.29 -0.85
C SER A 94 -10.58 15.09 -0.91
N ALA A 95 -9.92 14.83 0.21
CA ALA A 95 -8.47 14.66 0.24
C ALA A 95 -8.05 13.38 -0.49
N PHE A 96 -6.88 13.43 -1.12
CA PHE A 96 -6.30 12.34 -1.89
C PHE A 96 -5.47 11.43 -1.00
N LEU A 97 -5.81 10.15 -0.91
CA LEU A 97 -5.11 9.19 -0.05
C LEU A 97 -3.80 8.76 -0.70
N ALA A 98 -2.68 9.30 -0.21
CA ALA A 98 -1.36 9.07 -0.78
C ALA A 98 -0.67 7.84 -0.18
N LEU A 99 -0.81 7.63 1.14
CA LEU A 99 -0.16 6.54 1.87
C LEU A 99 -1.14 5.90 2.85
N ALA A 100 -1.19 4.57 2.93
CA ALA A 100 -1.80 3.84 4.04
C ALA A 100 -0.69 3.24 4.91
N LYS A 101 -0.56 3.71 6.14
CA LYS A 101 0.59 3.41 7.01
C LYS A 101 0.35 2.28 7.99
N ASP A 102 -0.89 2.07 8.42
CA ASP A 102 -1.23 1.00 9.35
C ASP A 102 -2.69 0.55 9.17
N ILE A 103 -2.97 -0.68 9.58
CA ILE A 103 -4.30 -1.30 9.55
C ILE A 103 -4.50 -2.13 10.82
N ASN A 104 -5.66 -2.00 11.46
CA ASN A 104 -6.00 -2.82 12.62
C ASN A 104 -6.93 -4.01 12.26
N ASN A 105 -7.24 -4.83 13.26
CA ASN A 105 -8.07 -6.04 13.08
C ASN A 105 -9.56 -5.75 12.80
N LYS A 106 -9.99 -4.50 12.89
CA LYS A 106 -11.32 -4.07 12.44
C LYS A 106 -11.31 -3.60 10.98
N GLY A 107 -10.16 -3.60 10.32
CA GLY A 107 -10.00 -3.05 8.97
C GLY A 107 -9.91 -1.52 8.92
N GLU A 108 -9.73 -0.86 10.06
CA GLU A 108 -9.53 0.59 10.10
C GLU A 108 -8.09 0.93 9.67
N ILE A 109 -7.95 1.86 8.74
CA ILE A 109 -6.68 2.21 8.09
C ILE A 109 -6.29 3.63 8.43
N THR A 110 -5.06 3.85 8.88
CA THR A 110 -4.51 5.21 9.05
C THR A 110 -3.47 5.52 8.00
N GLY A 111 -3.30 6.80 7.68
CA GLY A 111 -2.35 7.18 6.65
C GLY A 111 -2.18 8.68 6.46
N ARG A 112 -1.56 9.05 5.34
CA ARG A 112 -1.38 10.45 4.92
C ARG A 112 -2.16 10.72 3.65
N ALA A 113 -2.88 11.82 3.63
CA ALA A 113 -3.64 12.31 2.49
C ALA A 113 -3.19 13.72 2.11
N PHE A 114 -3.27 14.05 0.83
CA PHE A 114 -3.07 15.40 0.32
C PHE A 114 -4.40 16.14 0.29
N ASP A 115 -4.50 17.25 1.01
CA ASP A 115 -5.64 18.14 0.98
C ASP A 115 -5.52 19.10 -0.22
N PRO A 116 -6.38 18.99 -1.24
CA PRO A 116 -6.29 19.84 -2.43
C PRO A 116 -6.63 21.31 -2.16
N ALA A 117 -7.34 21.63 -1.07
CA ALA A 117 -7.70 23.01 -0.75
C ALA A 117 -6.51 23.79 -0.17
N THR A 118 -5.65 23.12 0.58
CA THR A 118 -4.54 23.74 1.32
C THR A 118 -3.16 23.36 0.78
N GLY A 119 -3.07 22.28 0.00
CA GLY A 119 -1.81 21.68 -0.45
C GLY A 119 -1.06 20.92 0.66
N ALA A 120 -1.69 20.70 1.82
CA ALA A 120 -1.04 20.08 2.96
C ALA A 120 -1.17 18.55 2.96
N LEU A 121 -0.16 17.86 3.52
CA LEU A 121 -0.28 16.45 3.91
C LEU A 121 -0.92 16.35 5.29
N ILE A 122 -2.12 15.78 5.36
CA ILE A 122 -2.90 15.56 6.58
C ILE A 122 -2.97 14.07 6.93
N ALA A 123 -3.21 13.75 8.20
CA ALA A 123 -3.51 12.39 8.61
C ALA A 123 -4.98 12.04 8.32
N TYR A 124 -5.28 10.76 8.08
CA TYR A 124 -6.66 10.28 7.98
C TYR A 124 -6.85 8.96 8.74
N LEU A 125 -8.12 8.67 9.05
CA LEU A 125 -8.62 7.37 9.47
C LEU A 125 -9.70 6.96 8.46
N ALA A 126 -9.50 5.85 7.76
CA ALA A 126 -10.51 5.21 6.92
C ALA A 126 -11.11 4.04 7.68
N VAL A 127 -12.43 3.87 7.55
CA VAL A 127 -13.21 2.81 8.20
C VAL A 127 -13.91 1.98 7.11
N PRO A 128 -14.08 0.66 7.29
CA PRO A 128 -14.77 -0.20 6.32
C PRO A 128 -16.26 0.09 6.16
#